data_AF-A0A7T9HHA5-F1
#
_entry.id   AF-A0A7T9HHA5-F1
#
_cell.length_a   1.000
_cell.length_b   1.000
_cell.length_c   1.000
_cell.angle_alpha   90.00
_cell.angle_beta   90.00
_cell.angle_gamma   90.00
#
_symmetry.space_group_name_H-M   'P 1'
#
loop_
_entity.id
_entity.type
_entity.pdbx_description
1 polymer ?
#
loop_
_entity_poly.entity_id
_entity_poly.type
_entity_poly.pdbx_seq_one_letter_code
_entity_poly.pdbx_strand_id
1 'polypeptide(L)'
;MAGQIGDLLLRPESFFAGRAGEPESLKVPAVIAITGAIISAAAAYLTLGITMELFGNVPEMAGMTPILVIVGVVIAFFTFLVLWGLIVPGVFYLISMAFSGTGAFKRTILFSLYGLVPFIIGSFLSLLVSLYYIPMIQVPTLTAIQDPAAIEAAMRQLMHDTAFSELRLITAVLSGIFLLWSANLWIFGLKQARSLTLKQAAITVLIPVIVGFIFILYTTVAGVPGFGGV
;
A
#
# COMPACT_ATOMS: atom_id res chain seq x y z
N MET A 1 -0.33 9.52 25.83
CA MET A 1 -0.19 9.05 24.43
C MET A 1 -0.71 7.63 24.22
N ALA A 2 -0.54 6.68 25.16
CA ALA A 2 -1.03 5.30 25.01
C ALA A 2 -2.57 5.15 24.86
N GLY A 3 -3.36 6.08 25.39
CA GLY A 3 -4.83 6.10 25.18
C GLY A 3 -5.27 6.54 23.77
N GLN A 4 -4.43 7.25 23.00
CA GLN A 4 -4.86 7.90 21.75
C GLN A 4 -4.87 6.96 20.53
N ILE A 5 -3.99 5.95 20.49
CA ILE A 5 -3.95 5.00 19.36
C ILE A 5 -5.04 3.93 19.53
N GLY A 6 -5.31 3.48 20.76
CA GLY A 6 -6.43 2.58 21.03
C GLY A 6 -7.77 3.19 20.61
N ASP A 7 -7.99 4.47 20.93
CA ASP A 7 -9.17 5.19 20.48
C ASP A 7 -9.23 5.34 18.96
N LEU A 8 -8.11 5.59 18.26
CA LEU A 8 -8.09 5.62 16.80
C LEU A 8 -8.56 4.27 16.19
N LEU A 9 -8.07 3.17 16.73
CA LEU A 9 -8.29 1.83 16.17
C LEU A 9 -9.67 1.25 16.51
N LEU A 10 -10.15 1.48 17.74
CA LEU A 10 -11.35 0.85 18.28
C LEU A 10 -12.54 1.81 18.41
N ARG A 11 -12.27 3.12 18.52
CA ARG A 11 -13.30 4.17 18.68
C ARG A 11 -13.01 5.37 17.76
N PRO A 12 -12.87 5.14 16.44
CA PRO A 12 -12.40 6.15 15.49
C PRO A 12 -13.25 7.42 15.51
N GLU A 13 -14.56 7.30 15.71
CA GLU A 13 -15.44 8.47 15.80
C GLU A 13 -15.06 9.41 16.94
N SER A 14 -14.86 8.90 18.16
CA SER A 14 -14.49 9.74 19.30
C SER A 14 -13.10 10.34 19.12
N PHE A 15 -12.17 9.57 18.55
CA PHE A 15 -10.83 10.05 18.25
C PHE A 15 -10.84 11.25 17.28
N PHE A 16 -11.55 11.13 16.15
CA PHE A 16 -11.59 12.19 15.16
C PHE A 16 -12.44 13.38 15.61
N ALA A 17 -13.54 13.14 16.35
CA ALA A 17 -14.36 14.20 16.92
C ALA A 17 -13.57 15.06 17.92
N GLY A 18 -12.77 14.43 18.79
CA GLY A 18 -11.91 15.13 19.74
C GLY A 18 -10.87 16.04 19.08
N ARG A 19 -10.49 15.76 17.83
CA ARG A 19 -9.48 16.51 17.07
C ARG A 19 -10.05 17.48 16.03
N ALA A 20 -11.36 17.56 15.90
CA ALA A 20 -12.00 18.47 14.94
C ALA A 20 -11.69 19.95 15.26
N GLY A 21 -11.62 20.30 16.55
CA GLY A 21 -11.30 21.66 17.02
C GLY A 21 -9.81 21.94 17.25
N GLU A 22 -8.94 20.92 17.16
CA GLU A 22 -7.50 21.09 17.39
C GLU A 22 -6.81 21.78 16.19
N PRO A 23 -5.69 22.49 16.42
CA PRO A 23 -4.89 23.05 15.33
C PRO A 23 -4.30 21.94 14.43
N GLU A 24 -4.20 22.23 13.14
CA GLU A 24 -3.73 21.29 12.13
C GLU A 24 -2.22 21.05 12.21
N SER A 25 -1.83 20.04 12.99
CA SER A 25 -0.45 19.57 13.15
C SER A 25 -0.19 18.28 12.38
N LEU A 26 0.79 18.30 11.46
CA LEU A 26 1.18 17.14 10.66
C LEU A 26 2.22 16.24 11.34
N LYS A 27 2.69 16.56 12.55
CA LYS A 27 3.82 15.83 13.17
C LYS A 27 3.59 14.32 13.27
N VAL A 28 2.47 13.90 13.88
CA VAL A 28 2.13 12.48 14.02
C VAL A 28 1.71 11.84 12.68
N PRO A 29 0.81 12.46 11.89
CA PRO A 29 0.46 11.96 10.55
C PRO A 29 1.67 11.75 9.62
N ALA A 30 2.65 12.66 9.64
CA ALA A 30 3.85 12.55 8.83
C ALA A 30 4.72 11.37 9.26
N VAL A 31 4.85 11.12 10.56
CA VAL A 31 5.55 9.91 11.07
C VAL A 31 4.84 8.65 10.59
N ILE A 32 3.50 8.60 10.61
CA ILE A 32 2.74 7.46 10.08
C ILE A 32 3.05 7.26 8.59
N ALA A 33 2.99 8.33 7.79
CA ALA A 33 3.28 8.27 6.35
C ALA A 33 4.71 7.80 6.05
N ILE A 34 5.71 8.34 6.76
CA ILE A 34 7.12 7.98 6.60
C ILE A 34 7.36 6.52 6.99
N THR A 35 6.77 6.04 8.09
CA THR A 35 6.85 4.63 8.49
C THR A 35 6.31 3.72 7.39
N GLY A 36 5.15 4.05 6.82
CA GLY A 36 4.59 3.30 5.69
C GLY A 36 5.50 3.33 4.46
N ALA A 37 6.11 4.47 4.15
CA ALA A 37 7.04 4.60 3.02
C ALA A 37 8.31 3.76 3.20
N ILE A 38 8.86 3.68 4.43
CA ILE A 38 10.00 2.81 4.75
C ILE A 38 9.62 1.33 4.56
N ILE A 39 8.44 0.92 5.03
CA ILE A 39 7.96 -0.46 4.86
C ILE A 39 7.76 -0.77 3.37
N SER A 40 7.19 0.15 2.60
CA SER A 40 7.04 -0.01 1.15
C SER A 40 8.39 -0.13 0.43
N ALA A 41 9.39 0.65 0.83
CA ALA A 41 10.74 0.56 0.30
C ALA A 41 11.40 -0.79 0.62
N ALA A 42 11.21 -1.30 1.85
CA ALA A 42 11.70 -2.61 2.25
C ALA A 42 11.00 -3.76 1.48
N ALA A 43 9.69 -3.67 1.30
CA ALA A 43 8.94 -4.64 0.49
C ALA A 43 9.41 -4.63 -0.98
N ALA A 44 9.63 -3.45 -1.55
CA ALA A 44 10.16 -3.32 -2.91
C ALA A 44 11.55 -3.95 -3.06
N TYR A 45 12.44 -3.78 -2.06
CA TYR A 45 13.75 -4.43 -2.07
C TYR A 45 13.62 -5.96 -2.16
N LEU A 46 12.72 -6.56 -1.39
CA LEU A 46 12.49 -8.01 -1.39
C LEU A 46 11.91 -8.51 -2.72
N THR A 47 10.88 -7.84 -3.24
CA THR A 47 10.22 -8.24 -4.50
C THR A 47 11.12 -8.05 -5.71
N LEU A 48 11.90 -6.96 -5.74
CA LEU A 48 12.91 -6.75 -6.77
C LEU A 48 14.03 -7.80 -6.66
N GLY A 49 14.38 -8.26 -5.46
CA GLY A 49 15.32 -9.36 -5.24
C GLY A 49 14.94 -10.63 -6.00
N ILE A 50 13.68 -11.08 -5.87
CA ILE A 50 13.15 -12.23 -6.62
C ILE A 50 13.29 -12.01 -8.13
N THR A 51 12.95 -10.81 -8.60
CA THR A 51 13.01 -10.46 -10.03
C THR A 51 14.45 -10.45 -10.54
N MET A 52 15.40 -9.97 -9.74
CA MET A 52 16.81 -9.90 -10.12
C MET A 52 17.47 -11.29 -10.11
N GLU A 53 17.03 -12.19 -9.23
CA GLU A 53 17.50 -13.57 -9.20
C GLU A 53 17.16 -14.32 -10.50
N LEU A 54 16.04 -13.99 -11.16
CA LEU A 54 15.74 -14.48 -12.52
C LEU A 54 16.86 -14.18 -13.52
N PHE A 55 17.51 -13.02 -13.38
CA PHE A 55 18.58 -12.55 -14.28
C PHE A 55 19.99 -12.81 -13.72
N GLY A 56 20.13 -13.55 -12.61
CA GLY A 56 21.42 -13.73 -11.93
C GLY A 56 22.51 -14.37 -12.81
N ASN A 57 22.12 -15.12 -13.84
CA ASN A 57 23.02 -15.78 -14.78
C ASN A 57 23.14 -15.05 -16.13
N VAL A 58 22.58 -13.84 -16.27
CA VAL A 58 22.65 -13.01 -17.49
C VAL A 58 23.82 -12.02 -17.37
N PRO A 59 24.94 -12.21 -18.08
CA PRO A 59 26.11 -11.35 -17.95
C PRO A 59 25.83 -9.87 -18.25
N GLU A 60 24.92 -9.60 -19.20
CA GLU A 60 24.52 -8.24 -19.59
C GLU A 60 23.83 -7.48 -18.46
N MET A 61 23.24 -8.18 -17.48
CA MET A 61 22.47 -7.58 -16.38
C MET A 61 23.30 -7.40 -15.09
N ALA A 62 24.45 -8.06 -14.96
CA ALA A 62 25.22 -8.12 -13.72
C ALA A 62 25.59 -6.73 -13.14
N GLY A 63 25.92 -5.76 -14.00
CA GLY A 63 26.24 -4.38 -13.58
C GLY A 63 25.02 -3.49 -13.35
N MET A 64 23.85 -3.86 -13.89
CA MET A 64 22.61 -3.05 -13.81
C MET A 64 21.77 -3.44 -12.60
N THR A 65 21.82 -4.70 -12.17
CA THR A 65 21.02 -5.27 -11.09
C THR A 65 21.01 -4.41 -9.80
N PRO A 66 22.15 -3.99 -9.22
CA PRO A 66 22.13 -3.19 -8.00
C PRO A 66 21.52 -1.79 -8.19
N ILE A 67 21.74 -1.17 -9.36
CA ILE A 67 21.22 0.17 -9.68
C ILE A 67 19.70 0.11 -9.80
N LEU A 68 19.16 -0.89 -10.50
CA LEU A 68 17.72 -1.08 -10.67
C LEU A 68 17.02 -1.31 -9.33
N VAL A 69 17.63 -2.08 -8.42
CA VAL A 69 17.11 -2.28 -7.06
C VAL A 69 17.08 -0.96 -6.29
N ILE A 70 18.17 -0.20 -6.26
CA ILE A 70 18.23 1.08 -5.54
C ILE A 70 17.19 2.06 -6.08
N VAL A 71 17.09 2.19 -7.41
CA VAL A 71 16.11 3.07 -8.05
C VAL A 71 14.68 2.62 -7.71
N GLY A 72 14.39 1.33 -7.78
CA GLY A 72 13.08 0.78 -7.44
C GLY A 72 12.69 1.01 -5.97
N VAL A 73 13.62 0.84 -5.03
CA VAL A 73 13.40 1.12 -3.60
C VAL A 73 13.09 2.59 -3.35
N VAL A 74 13.84 3.50 -4.00
CA VAL A 74 13.61 4.95 -3.89
C VAL A 74 12.25 5.33 -4.50
N ILE A 75 11.92 4.77 -5.68
CA ILE A 75 10.62 4.99 -6.33
C ILE A 75 9.49 4.51 -5.43
N ALA A 76 9.60 3.33 -4.81
CA ALA A 76 8.57 2.80 -3.92
C ALA A 76 8.33 3.71 -2.71
N PHE A 77 9.41 4.21 -2.07
CA PHE A 77 9.32 5.15 -0.96
C PHE A 77 8.52 6.41 -1.33
N PHE A 78 8.88 7.06 -2.43
CA PHE A 78 8.21 8.29 -2.86
C PHE A 78 6.80 8.02 -3.41
N THR A 79 6.60 6.91 -4.11
CA THR A 79 5.28 6.50 -4.59
C THR A 79 4.32 6.33 -3.42
N PHE A 80 4.76 5.71 -2.32
CA PHE A 80 3.94 5.58 -1.12
C PHE A 80 3.53 6.96 -0.57
N LEU A 81 4.48 7.87 -0.40
CA LEU A 81 4.21 9.21 0.13
C LEU A 81 3.26 10.01 -0.77
N VAL A 82 3.45 9.96 -2.08
CA VAL A 82 2.60 10.67 -3.05
C VAL A 82 1.21 10.05 -3.11
N LEU A 83 1.13 8.72 -3.22
CA LEU A 83 -0.14 8.01 -3.31
C LEU A 83 -0.99 8.22 -2.06
N TRP A 84 -0.44 7.94 -0.88
CA TRP A 84 -1.20 7.94 0.37
C TRP A 84 -1.25 9.31 1.06
N GLY A 85 -0.26 10.17 0.81
CA GLY A 85 -0.19 11.52 1.37
C GLY A 85 -0.88 12.59 0.53
N LEU A 86 -1.03 12.38 -0.78
CA LEU A 86 -1.59 13.39 -1.68
C LEU A 86 -2.73 12.86 -2.56
N ILE A 87 -2.51 11.77 -3.30
CA ILE A 87 -3.48 11.29 -4.30
C ILE A 87 -4.76 10.78 -3.61
N VAL A 88 -4.67 9.85 -2.67
CA VAL A 88 -5.84 9.27 -1.98
C VAL A 88 -6.61 10.33 -1.19
N PRO A 89 -5.98 11.19 -0.36
CA PRO A 89 -6.68 12.31 0.27
C PRO A 89 -7.27 13.28 -0.76
N GLY A 90 -6.60 13.50 -1.90
CA GLY A 90 -7.09 14.32 -3.00
C GLY A 90 -8.38 13.77 -3.61
N VAL A 91 -8.41 12.48 -3.90
CA VAL A 91 -9.62 11.78 -4.39
C VAL A 91 -10.76 11.91 -3.39
N PHE A 92 -10.50 11.66 -2.11
CA PHE A 92 -11.49 11.84 -1.04
C PHE A 92 -12.00 13.27 -0.96
N TYR A 93 -11.10 14.25 -1.05
CA TYR A 93 -11.47 15.66 -1.05
C TYR A 93 -12.38 15.99 -2.23
N LEU A 94 -12.01 15.60 -3.46
CA LEU A 94 -12.79 15.87 -4.66
C LEU A 94 -14.17 15.21 -4.62
N ILE A 95 -14.26 13.94 -4.24
CA ILE A 95 -15.56 13.25 -4.14
C ILE A 95 -16.44 13.90 -3.06
N SER A 96 -15.86 14.31 -1.92
CA SER A 96 -16.62 14.98 -0.87
C SER A 96 -17.25 16.30 -1.32
N MET A 97 -16.70 16.96 -2.36
CA MET A 97 -17.27 18.21 -2.88
C MET A 97 -18.65 17.99 -3.51
N ALA A 98 -18.90 16.82 -4.11
CA ALA A 98 -20.23 16.45 -4.62
C ALA A 98 -21.29 16.37 -3.51
N PHE A 99 -20.86 16.21 -2.25
CA PHE A 99 -21.71 16.19 -1.07
C PHE A 99 -21.69 17.49 -0.28
N SER A 100 -21.19 18.59 -0.87
CA SER A 100 -21.03 19.89 -0.21
C SER A 100 -20.15 19.84 1.05
N GLY A 101 -19.15 18.95 1.08
CA GLY A 101 -18.21 18.87 2.18
C GLY A 101 -17.44 20.18 2.38
N THR A 102 -17.30 20.62 3.63
CA THR A 102 -16.61 21.85 4.03
C THR A 102 -15.24 21.55 4.67
N GLY A 103 -14.45 22.54 5.05
CA GLY A 103 -13.13 22.31 5.67
C GLY A 103 -11.95 22.24 4.68
N ALA A 104 -10.74 22.42 5.20
CA ALA A 104 -9.53 22.56 4.38
C ALA A 104 -9.01 21.20 3.89
N PHE A 105 -8.41 21.19 2.69
CA PHE A 105 -7.73 20.00 2.16
C PHE A 105 -6.64 19.46 3.09
N LYS A 106 -5.93 20.36 3.79
CA LYS A 106 -4.92 19.99 4.79
C LYS A 106 -5.51 19.13 5.92
N ARG A 107 -6.75 19.40 6.37
CA ARG A 107 -7.46 18.59 7.36
C ARG A 107 -7.77 17.19 6.81
N THR A 108 -8.15 17.10 5.54
CA THR A 108 -8.37 15.82 4.85
C THR A 108 -7.10 14.97 4.82
N ILE A 109 -5.98 15.55 4.38
CA ILE A 109 -4.67 14.85 4.41
C ILE A 109 -4.39 14.33 5.82
N LEU A 110 -4.50 15.20 6.82
CA LEU A 110 -4.20 14.88 8.22
C LEU A 110 -5.02 13.68 8.73
N PHE A 111 -6.33 13.68 8.47
CA PHE A 111 -7.24 12.64 8.93
C PHE A 111 -7.11 11.36 8.10
N SER A 112 -6.83 11.47 6.80
CA SER A 112 -6.52 10.34 5.94
C SER A 112 -5.23 9.63 6.36
N LEU A 113 -4.18 10.36 6.72
CA LEU A 113 -2.93 9.78 7.19
C LEU A 113 -3.08 9.03 8.53
N TYR A 114 -3.97 9.46 9.43
CA TYR A 114 -4.31 8.65 10.61
C TYR A 114 -5.00 7.33 10.24
N GLY A 115 -5.84 7.34 9.22
CA GLY A 115 -6.48 6.12 8.73
C GLY A 115 -5.53 5.10 8.11
N LEU A 116 -4.26 5.44 7.85
CA LEU A 116 -3.25 4.48 7.35
C LEU A 116 -2.73 3.51 8.41
N VAL A 117 -3.00 3.74 9.69
CA VAL A 117 -2.41 2.92 10.76
C VAL A 117 -2.71 1.41 10.59
N PRO A 118 -3.97 0.97 10.36
CA PRO A 118 -4.23 -0.44 10.06
C PRO A 118 -3.49 -0.93 8.82
N PHE A 119 -3.55 -0.19 7.70
CA PHE A 119 -2.84 -0.56 6.47
C PHE A 119 -1.34 -0.80 6.71
N ILE A 120 -0.67 0.07 7.47
CA ILE A 120 0.75 -0.05 7.81
C ILE A 120 1.02 -1.31 8.65
N ILE A 121 0.13 -1.66 9.59
CA ILE A 121 0.23 -2.91 10.35
C ILE A 121 0.15 -4.11 9.38
N GLY A 122 -0.80 -4.09 8.45
CA GLY A 122 -0.93 -5.14 7.42
C GLY A 122 0.30 -5.24 6.51
N SER A 123 0.86 -4.12 6.07
CA SER A 123 2.08 -4.09 5.26
C SER A 123 3.29 -4.62 6.03
N PHE A 124 3.41 -4.29 7.32
CA PHE A 124 4.48 -4.81 8.16
C PHE A 124 4.37 -6.33 8.36
N LEU A 125 3.16 -6.85 8.61
CA LEU A 125 2.94 -8.30 8.68
C LEU A 125 3.24 -8.99 7.34
N SER A 126 2.84 -8.39 6.23
CA SER A 126 3.14 -8.89 4.88
C SER A 126 4.64 -8.93 4.60
N LEU A 127 5.39 -7.93 5.07
CA LEU A 127 6.85 -7.91 5.01
C LEU A 127 7.47 -9.08 5.81
N LEU A 128 6.96 -9.34 7.01
CA LEU A 128 7.43 -10.47 7.83
C LEU A 128 7.14 -11.83 7.18
N VAL A 129 5.95 -11.99 6.59
CA VAL A 129 5.60 -13.19 5.80
C VAL A 129 6.53 -13.33 4.59
N SER A 130 6.85 -12.23 3.91
CA SER A 130 7.78 -12.22 2.77
C SER A 130 9.18 -12.69 3.18
N LEU A 131 9.71 -12.22 4.31
CA LEU A 131 11.02 -12.65 4.83
C LEU A 131 11.07 -14.15 5.15
N TYR A 132 9.93 -14.76 5.49
CA TYR A 132 9.84 -16.20 5.74
C TYR A 132 9.74 -17.01 4.43
N TYR A 133 8.89 -16.58 3.50
CA TYR A 133 8.59 -17.34 2.27
C TYR A 133 9.63 -17.18 1.17
N ILE A 134 10.25 -15.99 1.04
CA ILE A 134 11.17 -15.71 -0.08
C ILE A 134 12.32 -16.72 -0.20
N PRO A 135 13.00 -17.11 0.89
CA PRO A 135 14.05 -18.13 0.81
C PRO A 135 13.58 -19.52 0.36
N MET A 136 12.27 -19.77 0.34
CA MET A 136 11.66 -21.05 -0.07
C MET A 136 11.25 -21.07 -1.54
N ILE A 137 11.24 -19.91 -2.21
CA ILE A 137 10.83 -19.78 -3.61
C ILE A 137 11.94 -20.33 -4.50
N GLN A 138 11.58 -21.22 -5.42
CA GLN A 138 12.52 -21.68 -6.44
C GLN A 138 12.50 -20.72 -7.64
N VAL A 139 13.47 -19.80 -7.66
CA VAL A 139 13.57 -18.83 -8.75
C VAL A 139 14.24 -19.47 -9.98
N PRO A 140 13.54 -19.55 -11.13
CA PRO A 140 14.16 -20.05 -12.36
C PRO A 140 15.19 -19.05 -12.87
N THR A 141 16.29 -19.53 -13.45
CA THR A 141 17.36 -18.63 -13.95
C THR A 141 17.32 -18.53 -15.47
N LEU A 142 17.41 -17.30 -15.96
CA LEU A 142 17.56 -16.99 -17.38
C LEU A 142 19.04 -16.96 -17.75
N THR A 143 19.36 -17.47 -18.93
CA THR A 143 20.71 -17.44 -19.51
C THR A 143 20.86 -16.37 -20.59
N ALA A 144 19.74 -15.90 -21.15
CA ALA A 144 19.70 -14.91 -22.22
C ALA A 144 18.37 -14.13 -22.15
N ILE A 145 18.42 -12.81 -22.41
CA ILE A 145 17.23 -11.92 -22.43
C ILE A 145 16.63 -11.77 -23.83
N GLN A 146 17.31 -12.30 -24.86
CA GLN A 146 16.90 -12.21 -26.26
C GLN A 146 15.88 -13.28 -26.66
N ASP A 147 15.54 -14.21 -25.76
CA ASP A 147 14.54 -15.26 -25.98
C ASP A 147 13.27 -14.97 -25.16
N PRO A 148 12.22 -14.38 -25.79
CA PRO A 148 10.95 -14.13 -25.13
C PRO A 148 10.27 -15.40 -24.61
N ALA A 149 10.47 -16.55 -25.27
CA ALA A 149 9.85 -17.81 -24.85
C ALA A 149 10.48 -18.34 -23.55
N ALA A 150 11.80 -18.17 -23.39
CA ALA A 150 12.50 -18.50 -22.16
C ALA A 150 12.04 -17.62 -20.98
N ILE A 151 11.86 -16.32 -21.22
CA ILE A 151 11.33 -15.38 -20.22
C ILE A 151 9.91 -15.80 -19.80
N GLU A 152 9.05 -16.11 -20.76
CA GLU A 152 7.69 -16.54 -20.48
C GLU A 152 7.65 -17.86 -19.69
N ALA A 153 8.49 -18.83 -20.05
CA ALA A 153 8.59 -20.10 -19.34
C ALA A 153 9.07 -19.92 -17.90
N ALA A 154 10.10 -19.09 -17.67
CA ALA A 154 10.60 -18.77 -16.34
C ALA A 154 9.51 -18.08 -15.49
N MET A 155 8.79 -17.10 -16.07
CA MET A 155 7.68 -16.43 -15.36
C MET A 155 6.56 -17.42 -15.01
N ARG A 156 6.18 -18.31 -15.93
CA ARG A 156 5.17 -19.36 -15.65
C ARG A 156 5.62 -20.28 -14.52
N GLN A 157 6.88 -20.74 -14.54
CA GLN A 157 7.43 -21.59 -13.48
C GLN A 157 7.40 -20.88 -12.12
N LEU A 158 7.82 -19.61 -12.06
CA LEU A 158 7.75 -18.81 -10.84
C LEU A 158 6.30 -18.63 -10.34
N MET A 159 5.34 -18.44 -11.25
CA MET A 159 3.92 -18.31 -10.87
C MET A 159 3.32 -19.61 -10.31
N HIS A 160 3.86 -20.77 -10.72
CA HIS A 160 3.43 -22.09 -10.26
C HIS A 160 4.22 -22.61 -9.05
N ASP A 161 5.26 -21.89 -8.61
CA ASP A 161 5.96 -22.19 -7.37
C ASP A 161 5.00 -22.10 -6.17
N THR A 162 5.00 -23.14 -5.33
CA THR A 162 4.07 -23.27 -4.22
C THR A 162 4.27 -22.15 -3.20
N ALA A 163 5.53 -21.87 -2.82
CA ALA A 163 5.85 -20.83 -1.84
C ALA A 163 5.48 -19.43 -2.34
N PHE A 164 5.72 -19.16 -3.63
CA PHE A 164 5.33 -17.89 -4.26
C PHE A 164 3.80 -17.73 -4.29
N SER A 165 3.07 -18.80 -4.59
CA SER A 165 1.60 -18.78 -4.60
C SER A 165 0.99 -18.54 -3.21
N GLU A 166 1.54 -19.19 -2.17
CA GLU A 166 1.12 -19.02 -0.78
C GLU A 166 1.44 -17.62 -0.27
N LEU A 167 2.64 -17.12 -0.54
CA LEU A 167 3.06 -15.76 -0.22
C LEU A 167 2.08 -14.74 -0.79
N ARG A 168 1.75 -14.84 -2.09
CA ARG A 168 0.79 -13.93 -2.75
C ARG A 168 -0.59 -13.98 -2.10
N LEU A 169 -1.08 -15.18 -1.78
CA LEU A 169 -2.41 -15.34 -1.19
C LEU A 169 -2.46 -14.75 0.23
N ILE A 170 -1.48 -15.06 1.08
CA ILE A 170 -1.43 -14.55 2.46
C ILE A 170 -1.31 -13.03 2.49
N THR A 171 -0.41 -12.46 1.68
CA THR A 171 -0.20 -11.01 1.61
C THR A 171 -1.42 -10.28 1.02
N ALA A 172 -2.12 -10.87 0.05
CA ALA A 172 -3.39 -10.33 -0.47
C ALA A 172 -4.50 -10.32 0.60
N VAL A 173 -4.63 -11.41 1.37
CA VAL A 173 -5.62 -11.50 2.46
C VAL A 173 -5.33 -10.48 3.56
N LEU A 174 -4.07 -10.38 4.00
CA LEU A 174 -3.64 -9.36 4.98
C LEU A 174 -3.96 -7.96 4.46
N SER A 175 -3.54 -7.65 3.25
CA SER A 175 -3.77 -6.33 2.63
C SER A 175 -5.25 -6.00 2.56
N GLY A 176 -6.11 -6.95 2.17
CA GLY A 176 -7.56 -6.76 2.11
C GLY A 176 -8.18 -6.45 3.48
N ILE A 177 -7.86 -7.25 4.51
CA ILE A 177 -8.40 -7.07 5.87
C ILE A 177 -7.99 -5.69 6.41
N PHE A 178 -6.70 -5.35 6.30
CA PHE A 178 -6.18 -4.10 6.86
C PHE A 178 -6.58 -2.87 6.04
N LEU A 179 -6.80 -3.00 4.73
CA LEU A 179 -7.36 -1.93 3.90
C LEU A 179 -8.82 -1.64 4.25
N LEU A 180 -9.64 -2.68 4.47
CA LEU A 180 -11.03 -2.50 4.92
C LEU A 180 -11.09 -1.86 6.30
N TRP A 181 -10.17 -2.22 7.19
CA TRP A 181 -10.05 -1.55 8.49
C TRP A 181 -9.67 -0.08 8.33
N SER A 182 -8.67 0.23 7.49
CA SER A 182 -8.31 1.61 7.15
C SER A 182 -9.47 2.39 6.54
N ALA A 183 -10.28 1.76 5.69
CA ALA A 183 -11.47 2.37 5.12
C ALA A 183 -12.47 2.77 6.21
N ASN A 184 -12.72 1.89 7.20
CA ASN A 184 -13.55 2.24 8.34
C ASN A 184 -13.04 3.50 9.08
N LEU A 185 -11.73 3.61 9.30
CA LEU A 185 -11.14 4.80 9.92
C LEU A 185 -11.31 6.05 9.04
N TRP A 186 -11.08 5.95 7.73
CA TRP A 186 -11.27 7.06 6.80
C TRP A 186 -12.72 7.55 6.77
N ILE A 187 -13.72 6.69 6.93
CA ILE A 187 -15.13 7.11 6.97
C ILE A 187 -15.36 8.10 8.11
N PHE A 188 -14.94 7.75 9.33
CA PHE A 188 -15.05 8.65 10.47
C PHE A 188 -14.12 9.85 10.36
N GLY A 189 -12.94 9.66 9.79
CA GLY A 189 -12.01 10.73 9.49
C GLY A 189 -12.63 11.80 8.58
N LEU A 190 -13.20 11.41 7.44
CA LEU A 190 -13.82 12.34 6.51
C LEU A 190 -15.14 12.92 7.01
N LYS A 191 -15.91 12.16 7.78
CA LYS A 191 -17.09 12.69 8.49
C LYS A 191 -16.72 13.97 9.24
N GLN A 192 -15.61 13.93 10.00
CA GLN A 192 -15.15 15.07 10.79
C GLN A 192 -14.37 16.10 9.99
N ALA A 193 -13.41 15.66 9.16
CA ALA A 193 -12.55 16.57 8.39
C ALA A 193 -13.31 17.37 7.32
N ARG A 194 -14.42 16.82 6.81
CA ARG A 194 -15.22 17.41 5.74
C ARG A 194 -16.66 17.76 6.14
N SER A 195 -16.98 17.63 7.42
CA SER A 195 -18.32 17.87 7.98
C SER A 195 -19.44 17.14 7.22
N LEU A 196 -19.16 15.91 6.79
CA LEU A 196 -20.10 15.08 6.05
C LEU A 196 -21.02 14.33 7.02
N THR A 197 -22.20 13.93 6.53
CA THR A 197 -22.97 12.87 7.21
C THR A 197 -22.22 11.52 7.11
N LEU A 198 -22.51 10.59 8.02
CA LEU A 198 -21.90 9.25 7.99
C LEU A 198 -22.09 8.55 6.63
N LYS A 199 -23.29 8.66 6.05
CA LYS A 199 -23.61 8.07 4.74
C LYS A 199 -22.75 8.66 3.61
N GLN A 200 -22.60 9.99 3.57
CA GLN A 200 -21.79 10.67 2.55
C GLN A 200 -20.29 10.34 2.70
N ALA A 201 -19.79 10.28 3.93
CA ALA A 201 -18.42 9.87 4.20
C ALA A 201 -18.17 8.42 3.78
N ALA A 202 -19.12 7.51 4.05
CA ALA A 202 -19.06 6.12 3.61
C ALA A 202 -18.95 6.02 2.08
N ILE A 203 -19.79 6.75 1.33
CA ILE A 203 -19.74 6.76 -0.13
C ILE A 203 -18.41 7.33 -0.63
N THR A 204 -17.95 8.42 -0.03
CA THR A 204 -16.69 9.11 -0.39
C THR A 204 -15.47 8.20 -0.26
N VAL A 205 -15.47 7.30 0.73
CA VAL A 205 -14.36 6.39 1.00
C VAL A 205 -14.51 5.06 0.27
N LEU A 206 -15.68 4.42 0.37
CA LEU A 206 -15.86 3.06 -0.11
C LEU A 206 -15.81 2.96 -1.63
N ILE A 207 -16.27 3.97 -2.38
CA ILE A 207 -16.17 3.92 -3.85
C ILE A 207 -14.71 3.84 -4.31
N PRO A 208 -13.81 4.78 -3.96
CA PRO A 208 -12.40 4.68 -4.33
C PRO A 208 -11.71 3.43 -3.81
N VAL A 209 -12.00 3.02 -2.56
CA VAL A 209 -11.37 1.85 -1.94
C VAL A 209 -11.77 0.57 -2.67
N ILE A 210 -13.06 0.39 -2.97
CA ILE A 210 -13.55 -0.80 -3.69
C ILE A 210 -12.99 -0.82 -5.11
N VAL A 211 -12.99 0.31 -5.83
CA VAL A 211 -12.41 0.40 -7.18
C VAL A 211 -10.92 0.05 -7.15
N GLY A 212 -10.17 0.63 -6.21
CA GLY A 212 -8.74 0.33 -6.04
C GLY A 212 -8.49 -1.14 -5.67
N PHE A 213 -9.31 -1.70 -4.78
CA PHE A 213 -9.20 -3.10 -4.37
C PHE A 213 -9.50 -4.07 -5.53
N ILE A 214 -10.53 -3.80 -6.32
CA ILE A 214 -10.84 -4.59 -7.53
C ILE A 214 -9.70 -4.50 -8.54
N PHE A 215 -9.14 -3.30 -8.75
CA PHE A 215 -8.00 -3.10 -9.64
C PHE A 215 -6.78 -3.92 -9.20
N ILE A 216 -6.42 -3.87 -7.90
CA ILE A 216 -5.32 -4.65 -7.34
C ILE A 216 -5.57 -6.14 -7.51
N LEU A 217 -6.75 -6.64 -7.13
CA LEU A 217 -7.11 -8.05 -7.31
C LEU A 217 -7.01 -8.48 -8.78
N TYR A 218 -7.50 -7.67 -9.70
CA TYR A 218 -7.40 -7.94 -11.13
C TYR A 218 -5.93 -8.04 -11.56
N THR A 219 -5.07 -7.09 -11.17
CA THR A 219 -3.64 -7.13 -11.54
C THR A 219 -2.93 -8.35 -10.95
N THR A 220 -3.22 -8.71 -9.68
CA THR A 220 -2.61 -9.87 -8.99
C THR A 220 -3.04 -11.19 -9.62
N VAL A 221 -4.30 -11.32 -10.02
CA VAL A 221 -4.84 -12.54 -10.66
C VAL A 221 -4.46 -12.64 -12.13
N ALA A 222 -4.46 -11.51 -12.86
CA ALA A 222 -4.12 -11.46 -14.28
C ALA A 222 -2.61 -11.50 -14.55
N GLY A 223 -1.76 -11.43 -13.52
CA GLY A 223 -0.30 -11.44 -13.67
C GLY A 223 0.25 -10.14 -14.30
N VAL A 224 -0.51 -9.05 -14.22
CA VAL A 224 -0.08 -7.73 -14.72
C VAL A 224 0.66 -7.01 -13.58
N PRO A 225 1.81 -6.36 -13.82
CA PRO A 225 2.51 -5.59 -12.79
C PRO A 225 1.58 -4.53 -12.20
N GLY A 226 1.20 -4.70 -10.93
CA GLY A 226 0.33 -3.76 -10.21
C GLY A 226 1.04 -2.44 -9.90
N PHE A 227 0.28 -1.34 -9.82
CA PHE A 227 0.80 -0.07 -9.30
C PHE A 227 0.83 -0.11 -7.77
N GLY A 228 2.03 0.09 -7.21
CA GLY A 228 2.24 0.20 -5.78
C GLY A 228 2.64 -1.15 -5.18
N GLY A 229 3.90 -1.24 -4.76
CA GLY A 229 4.46 -2.42 -4.13
C GLY A 229 3.61 -2.89 -2.96
N VAL A 230 2.97 -4.03 -3.17
CA VAL A 230 2.56 -4.99 -2.15
C VAL A 230 2.85 -6.36 -2.72
#